data_AF-A0A917C0R6-F1
#
_entry.id   AF-A0A917C0R6-F1
#
_cell.length_a   1.000
_cell.length_b   1.000
_cell.length_c   1.000
_cell.angle_alpha   90.00
_cell.angle_beta   90.00
_cell.angle_gamma   90.00
#
_symmetry.space_group_name_H-M   'P 1'
#
loop_
_entity.id
_entity.type
_entity.pdbx_description
1 polymer ?
#
loop_
_entity_poly.entity_id
_entity_poly.type
_entity_poly.pdbx_seq_one_letter_code
_entity_poly.pdbx_strand_id
1 'polypeptide(L)' 'MWLAGRQCPDFRTINRFRSQRMRNVLETVFTAVLQFLADETYVSLEYYFVDETKIEANANRYTFVWGKAVSKHKAKLQE' A
#
# COMPACT_ATOMS: atom_id res chain seq x y z
N MET A 1 2.06 -9.13 12.96
CA MET A 1 1.89 -7.68 13.27
C MET A 1 1.41 -7.51 14.72
N TRP A 2 2.01 -6.62 15.55
CA TRP A 2 1.61 -6.44 16.96
C TRP A 2 0.12 -6.05 17.10
N LEU A 3 -0.34 -5.12 16.26
CA LEU A 3 -1.73 -4.65 16.21
C LEU A 3 -2.76 -5.74 15.88
N ALA A 4 -2.34 -6.86 15.29
CA ALA A 4 -3.21 -8.00 14.99
C ALA A 4 -2.92 -9.21 15.89
N GLY A 5 -2.42 -8.99 17.11
CA GLY A 5 -2.10 -10.10 18.03
C GLY A 5 -1.06 -11.06 17.47
N ARG A 6 -0.02 -10.52 16.82
CA ARG A 6 1.00 -11.26 16.06
C ARG A 6 0.52 -11.95 14.79
N GLN A 7 -0.78 -11.93 14.45
CA GLN A 7 -1.23 -12.44 13.16
C GLN A 7 -0.67 -11.63 11.99
N CYS A 8 -0.54 -12.30 10.85
CA CYS A 8 -0.09 -11.72 9.59
C CYS A 8 -1.20 -11.86 8.54
N PRO A 9 -2.30 -11.09 8.67
CA PRO A 9 -3.36 -11.07 7.67
C PRO A 9 -2.82 -10.55 6.35
N ASP A 10 -3.29 -11.14 5.25
CA ASP A 10 -2.93 -10.70 3.91
C ASP A 10 -3.58 -9.35 3.55
N PHE A 11 -3.13 -8.75 2.45
CA PHE A 11 -3.64 -7.46 1.99
C PHE A 11 -5.15 -7.51 1.73
N ARG A 12 -5.68 -8.65 1.26
CA ARG A 12 -7.10 -8.84 0.96
C ARG A 12 -7.95 -8.80 2.23
N THR A 13 -7.50 -9.46 3.28
CA THR A 13 -8.17 -9.50 4.58
C THR A 13 -8.22 -8.12 5.21
N ILE A 14 -7.10 -7.39 5.19
CA ILE A 14 -7.04 -6.01 5.68
C ILE A 14 -7.99 -5.11 4.88
N ASN A 15 -7.99 -5.22 3.54
CA ASN A 15 -8.85 -4.40 2.71
C ASN A 15 -10.34 -4.72 2.92
N ARG A 16 -10.70 -6.00 3.06
CA ARG A 16 -12.08 -6.42 3.38
C ARG A 16 -12.54 -5.85 4.72
N PHE A 17 -11.67 -5.89 5.74
CA PHE A 17 -11.96 -5.32 7.04
C PHE A 17 -12.22 -3.80 6.95
N ARG A 18 -11.34 -3.06 6.27
CA ARG A 18 -11.48 -1.61 6.06
C ARG A 18 -12.78 -1.25 5.31
N SER A 19 -13.05 -1.94 4.21
CA SER A 19 -14.14 -1.59 3.28
C SER A 19 -15.52 -2.07 3.71
N GLN A 20 -15.61 -3.11 4.54
CA GLN A 20 -16.89 -3.69 4.97
C GLN A 20 -17.16 -3.47 6.46
N ARG A 21 -16.21 -3.79 7.34
CA ARG A 21 -16.42 -3.76 8.79
C ARG A 21 -16.23 -2.36 9.36
N MET A 22 -15.23 -1.63 8.87
CA MET A 22 -14.93 -0.28 9.37
C MET A 22 -15.63 0.83 8.59
N ARG A 23 -16.36 0.53 7.50
CA ARG A 23 -16.86 1.54 6.55
C ARG A 23 -17.48 2.78 7.23
N ASN A 24 -18.32 2.57 8.22
CA ASN A 24 -19.09 3.65 8.86
C ASN A 24 -18.34 4.37 9.98
N VAL A 25 -17.23 3.80 10.48
CA VAL A 25 -16.48 4.30 11.64
C VAL A 25 -15.06 4.71 11.28
N LEU A 26 -14.61 4.38 10.07
CA LEU A 26 -13.22 4.57 9.64
C LEU A 26 -12.82 6.04 9.71
N GLU A 27 -13.69 6.93 9.28
CA GLU A 27 -13.46 8.38 9.32
C GLU A 27 -13.31 8.87 10.76
N THR A 28 -14.25 8.53 11.64
CA THR A 28 -14.19 8.91 13.06
C THR A 28 -12.92 8.42 13.75
N VAL A 29 -12.55 7.15 13.55
CA VAL A 29 -11.34 6.58 14.12
C VAL A 29 -10.09 7.24 13.55
N PHE A 30 -10.06 7.48 12.25
CA PHE A 30 -8.94 8.15 11.59
C PHE A 30 -8.74 9.57 12.12
N THR A 31 -9.82 10.35 12.23
CA THR A 31 -9.76 11.71 12.78
C THR A 31 -9.28 11.72 14.23
N ALA A 32 -9.78 10.80 15.07
CA ALA A 32 -9.34 10.72 16.46
C ALA A 32 -7.83 10.41 16.59
N VAL A 33 -7.32 9.48 15.79
CA VAL A 33 -5.88 9.15 15.77
C VAL A 33 -5.06 10.33 15.26
N LEU A 34 -5.53 11.01 14.20
CA LEU A 34 -4.84 12.16 13.64
C LEU A 34 -4.79 13.34 14.63
N GLN A 35 -5.88 13.59 15.35
CA GLN A 35 -5.94 14.61 16.38
C GLN A 35 -4.98 14.30 17.54
N PHE A 36 -4.97 13.04 18.01
CA PHE A 36 -4.00 12.60 19.03
C PHE A 36 -2.55 12.84 18.60
N LEU A 37 -2.21 12.53 17.34
CA LEU A 37 -0.86 12.76 16.82
C LEU A 37 -0.50 14.25 16.67
N ALA A 38 -1.49 15.09 16.36
CA ALA A 38 -1.31 16.53 16.28
C ALA A 38 -1.09 17.13 17.69
N ASP A 39 -1.88 16.71 18.67
CA ASP A 39 -1.78 17.16 20.06
C ASP A 39 -0.41 16.79 20.68
N GLU A 40 0.08 15.60 20.37
CA GLU A 40 1.40 15.12 20.77
C GLU A 40 2.55 15.70 19.91
N THR A 41 2.27 16.65 19.03
CA THR A 41 3.25 17.34 18.15
C THR A 41 4.02 16.44 17.19
N TYR A 42 3.54 15.21 16.96
CA TYR A 42 4.13 14.28 15.99
C TYR A 42 3.79 14.64 14.54
N VAL A 43 2.69 15.37 14.32
CA VAL A 43 2.21 15.76 12.99
C VAL A 43 1.86 17.24 13.00
N SER A 44 2.43 18.01 12.06
CA SER A 44 1.99 19.38 11.78
C SER A 44 0.88 19.34 10.73
N LEU A 45 -0.25 20.00 11.02
CA LEU A 45 -1.38 20.15 10.11
C LEU A 45 -1.29 21.42 9.24
N GLU A 46 -0.22 22.21 9.39
CA GLU A 46 -0.03 23.47 8.67
C GLU A 46 0.36 23.26 7.20
N TYR A 47 1.12 22.19 6.94
CA TYR A 47 1.66 21.89 5.61
C TYR A 47 1.23 20.50 5.18
N TYR A 48 0.40 20.44 4.13
CA TYR A 48 -0.01 19.18 3.52
C TYR A 48 0.91 18.85 2.33
N PHE A 49 1.78 17.87 2.52
CA PHE A 49 2.62 17.34 1.45
C PHE A 49 1.92 16.15 0.79
N VAL A 50 1.34 16.37 -0.38
CA VAL A 50 0.94 15.27 -1.26
C VAL A 50 2.19 14.84 -2.01
N ASP A 51 2.87 13.82 -1.50
CA ASP A 51 3.76 13.07 -2.37
C ASP A 51 2.89 12.34 -3.38
N GLU A 52 3.01 12.69 -4.66
CA GLU A 52 2.49 11.85 -5.73
C GLU A 52 3.32 10.56 -5.76
N THR A 53 3.14 9.70 -4.76
CA THR A 53 3.66 8.34 -4.80
C THR A 53 2.90 7.64 -5.94
N LYS A 54 3.38 7.81 -7.18
CA LYS A 54 2.89 7.10 -8.35
C LYS A 54 3.14 5.63 -8.10
N ILE A 55 2.11 4.92 -7.65
CA ILE A 55 2.10 3.45 -7.57
C ILE A 55 2.51 2.85 -8.94
N GLU A 56 2.25 3.58 -10.03
CA GLU A 56 2.70 3.26 -11.39
C GLU A 56 4.23 3.28 -11.59
N ALA A 57 4.99 4.09 -10.84
CA ALA A 57 6.45 4.16 -10.96
C ALA A 57 7.12 2.85 -10.50
N ASN A 58 6.57 2.20 -9.48
CA ASN A 58 7.03 0.89 -9.02
C ASN A 58 6.34 -0.27 -9.74
N ALA A 59 5.37 0.02 -10.62
CA ALA A 59 4.67 -0.99 -11.42
C ALA A 59 5.51 -1.50 -12.60
N ASN A 60 6.77 -1.05 -12.76
CA ASN A 60 7.66 -1.55 -13.80
C ASN A 60 7.04 -1.45 -15.22
N ARG A 61 6.11 -0.49 -15.41
CA ARG A 61 5.29 -0.38 -16.62
C ARG A 61 6.12 -0.07 -17.87
N TYR A 62 7.33 0.48 -17.67
CA TYR A 62 8.31 0.80 -18.70
C TYR A 62 9.65 0.06 -18.54
N THR A 63 9.75 -0.98 -17.69
CA THR A 63 10.97 -1.78 -17.66
C THR A 63 11.14 -2.49 -18.99
N PHE A 64 12.16 -2.09 -19.75
CA PHE A 64 12.57 -2.76 -20.97
C PHE A 64 12.88 -4.22 -20.65
N VAL A 65 12.06 -5.13 -21.17
CA VAL A 65 12.31 -6.57 -21.07
C VAL A 65 13.46 -6.88 -22.03
N TRP A 66 14.59 -7.32 -21.49
CA TRP A 66 15.78 -7.64 -22.28
C TRP A 66 15.46 -8.74 -23.30
N GLY A 67 15.40 -8.37 -24.59
CA GLY A 67 15.01 -9.29 -25.67
C GLY A 67 15.80 -10.60 -25.69
N LYS A 68 17.08 -10.56 -25.28
CA LYS A 68 17.93 -11.75 -25.14
C LYS A 68 17.38 -12.78 -24.14
N ALA A 69 16.78 -12.34 -23.04
CA ALA A 69 16.18 -13.22 -22.03
C ALA A 69 14.87 -13.84 -22.54
N VAL A 70 14.07 -13.07 -23.28
CA VAL A 70 12.82 -13.52 -23.91
C VAL A 70 13.10 -14.59 -24.98
N SER A 71 14.08 -14.36 -25.86
CA SER A 71 14.49 -15.34 -26.88
C SER A 71 14.97 -16.66 -26.25
N LYS A 72 15.78 -16.57 -25.18
CA LYS A 72 16.30 -17.76 -24.48
C LYS A 72 15.19 -18.59 -23.82
N HIS A 73 14.22 -17.92 -23.17
CA HIS A 73 13.10 -18.64 -22.54
C HIS A 73 12.14 -19.23 -23.57
N LYS A 74 11.87 -18.54 -24.68
CA LYS A 74 11.00 -19.05 -25.75
C LYS A 74 11.55 -20.32 -26.37
N ALA A 75 12.85 -20.38 -26.67
CA ALA A 75 13.50 -21.58 -27.20
C ALA A 75 13.35 -22.78 -26.25
N LYS A 76 13.53 -22.55 -24.95
CA LYS A 76 13.41 -23.59 -23.91
C LYS A 76 11.99 -24.10 -23.69
N LEU A 77 10.98 -23.39 -24.18
CA LEU A 77 9.56 -23.75 -24.07
C LEU A 77 9.07 -24.53 -25.30
N GLN A 78 9.88 -24.56 -26.37
CA GLN A 78 9.60 -25.27 -27.62
C GLN A 78 10.40 -26.58 -27.76
N GLU A 79 11.27 -26.89 -26.80
CA GLU A 79 11.78 -28.24 -26.50
C GLU A 79 10.76 -29.02 -25.68
#